data_AF-A0A357J2T4-F1
#
_entry.id   AF-A0A357J2T4-F1
#
_cell.length_a   1.000
_cell.length_b   1.000
_cell.length_c   1.000
_cell.angle_alpha   90.00
_cell.angle_beta   90.00
_cell.angle_gamma   90.00
#
_symmetry.space_group_name_H-M   'P 1'
#
loop_
_entity.id
_entity.type
_entity.pdbx_description
1 polymer ?
#
loop_
_entity_poly.entity_id
_entity_poly.type
_entity_poly.pdbx_seq_one_letter_code
_entity_poly.pdbx_strand_id
1 'polypeptide(L)'
;MINVVLWILLVVFYLAVSFVPGLAPGAEAQNNGVLMGQIILGVIWVGFLGYSLYCSYRESLVKTVRRMFAWHWGRQIGLDLYLGLLMFCGMIFLVEGSLWIALIWLVPTLIYGNLVPLFYAATRLPMIVSGFAFAG
;
A
#
# COMPACT_ATOMS: atom_id res chain seq x y z
N MET A 1 -19.98 -0.75 -11.84
CA MET A 1 -19.65 -2.19 -12.04
C MET A 1 -18.27 -2.44 -11.47
N ILE A 2 -18.22 -3.22 -10.41
CA ILE A 2 -16.96 -3.63 -9.77
C ILE A 2 -16.14 -4.47 -10.74
N ASN A 3 -14.87 -4.13 -10.93
CA ASN A 3 -13.97 -4.96 -11.70
C ASN A 3 -13.45 -6.08 -10.79
N VAL A 4 -14.19 -7.19 -10.76
CA VAL A 4 -13.92 -8.33 -9.86
C VAL A 4 -12.49 -8.87 -10.04
N VAL A 5 -11.97 -8.85 -11.27
CA VAL A 5 -10.60 -9.31 -11.58
C VAL A 5 -9.56 -8.53 -10.78
N LEU A 6 -9.70 -7.20 -10.72
CA LEU A 6 -8.80 -6.36 -9.93
C LEU A 6 -8.85 -6.83 -8.47
N TRP A 7 -10.01 -6.85 -7.84
CA TRP A 7 -10.13 -7.23 -6.43
C TRP A 7 -9.62 -8.64 -6.12
N ILE A 8 -9.79 -9.61 -7.03
CA ILE A 8 -9.18 -10.92 -6.91
C ILE A 8 -7.65 -10.82 -6.90
N LEU A 9 -7.05 -10.05 -7.81
CA LEU A 9 -5.59 -9.84 -7.83
C LEU A 9 -5.07 -9.23 -6.52
N LEU A 10 -5.80 -8.28 -5.94
CA LEU A 10 -5.45 -7.68 -4.65
C LEU A 10 -5.50 -8.70 -3.51
N VAL A 11 -6.58 -9.49 -3.44
CA VAL A 11 -6.72 -10.54 -2.42
C VAL A 11 -5.62 -11.58 -2.56
N VAL A 12 -5.35 -12.06 -3.77
CA VAL A 12 -4.27 -13.00 -4.06
C VAL A 12 -2.92 -12.41 -3.65
N PHE A 13 -2.68 -11.13 -3.94
CA PHE A 13 -1.47 -10.44 -3.51
C PHE A 13 -1.34 -10.39 -1.99
N TYR A 14 -2.38 -10.00 -1.26
CA TYR A 14 -2.32 -9.97 0.20
C TYR A 14 -2.14 -11.35 0.82
N LEU A 15 -2.79 -12.38 0.27
CA LEU A 15 -2.57 -13.76 0.70
C LEU A 15 -1.12 -14.19 0.42
N ALA A 16 -0.60 -13.94 -0.78
CA ALA A 16 0.78 -14.27 -1.12
C ALA A 16 1.76 -13.57 -0.17
N VAL A 17 1.60 -12.28 0.06
CA VAL A 17 2.45 -11.53 1.00
C VAL A 17 2.29 -12.04 2.43
N SER A 18 1.13 -12.56 2.82
CA SER A 18 0.92 -13.04 4.20
C SER A 18 1.52 -14.42 4.45
N PHE A 19 1.59 -15.28 3.43
CA PHE A 19 1.95 -16.68 3.58
C PHE A 19 3.27 -17.09 2.93
N VAL A 20 3.83 -16.29 2.02
CA VAL A 20 5.12 -16.59 1.38
C VAL A 20 6.27 -16.19 2.32
N PRO A 21 7.13 -17.15 2.73
CA PRO A 21 8.31 -16.85 3.53
C PRO A 21 9.19 -15.80 2.84
N GLY A 22 9.56 -14.74 3.57
CA GLY A 22 10.30 -13.59 3.03
C GLY A 22 9.43 -12.41 2.59
N LEU A 23 8.12 -12.61 2.36
CA LEU A 23 7.15 -11.52 2.18
C LEU A 23 6.19 -11.39 3.36
N ALA A 24 6.03 -12.46 4.15
CA ALA A 24 5.22 -12.53 5.37
C ALA A 24 5.46 -11.33 6.30
N PRO A 25 4.41 -10.81 7.01
CA PRO A 25 4.51 -9.80 8.07
C PRO A 25 5.71 -10.10 8.98
N GLY A 26 6.50 -9.07 9.26
CA GLY A 26 7.84 -9.28 9.76
C GLY A 26 7.97 -8.63 11.11
N ALA A 27 8.79 -9.25 11.95
CA ALA A 27 9.05 -8.98 13.36
C ALA A 27 7.82 -8.64 14.20
N GLU A 28 7.65 -9.34 15.32
CA GLU A 28 6.67 -8.94 16.33
C GLU A 28 6.96 -7.51 16.83
N ALA A 29 5.91 -6.82 17.28
CA ALA A 29 6.04 -5.45 17.75
C ALA A 29 7.09 -5.34 18.86
N GLN A 30 8.07 -4.45 18.67
CA GLN A 30 9.19 -4.29 19.61
C GLN A 30 8.76 -3.66 20.94
N ASN A 31 7.70 -2.85 20.94
CA ASN A 31 7.15 -2.21 22.14
C ASN A 31 5.65 -1.86 21.96
N ASN A 32 5.00 -1.48 23.05
CA ASN A 32 3.58 -1.12 23.08
C ASN A 32 3.22 0.05 22.14
N GLY A 33 4.13 0.99 21.93
CA GLY A 33 3.92 2.13 21.03
C GLY A 33 3.88 1.71 19.55
N VAL A 34 4.80 0.85 19.13
CA VAL A 34 4.83 0.26 17.79
C VAL A 34 3.59 -0.59 17.57
N LEU A 35 3.19 -1.41 18.55
CA LEU A 35 1.96 -2.21 18.47
C LEU A 35 0.72 -1.32 18.29
N MET A 36 0.60 -0.24 19.07
CA MET A 36 -0.49 0.73 18.89
C MET A 36 -0.46 1.36 17.49
N GLY A 37 0.72 1.71 16.97
CA GLY A 37 0.87 2.23 15.61
C GLY A 37 0.38 1.24 14.56
N GLN A 38 0.72 -0.05 14.68
CA GLN A 38 0.24 -1.10 13.78
C GLN A 38 -1.28 -1.25 13.83
N ILE A 39 -1.88 -1.22 15.03
CA ILE A 39 -3.32 -1.30 15.21
C ILE A 39 -4.01 -0.09 14.57
N ILE A 40 -3.52 1.12 14.81
CA ILE A 40 -4.08 2.35 14.23
C ILE A 40 -4.01 2.29 12.70
N LEU A 41 -2.85 1.98 12.13
CA LEU A 41 -2.69 1.84 10.68
C LEU A 41 -3.57 0.73 10.11
N GLY A 42 -3.71 -0.38 10.82
CA GLY A 42 -4.61 -1.48 10.46
C GLY A 42 -6.07 -1.06 10.43
N VAL A 43 -6.55 -0.31 11.42
CA VAL A 43 -7.92 0.22 11.45
C VAL A 43 -8.16 1.20 10.30
N ILE A 44 -7.22 2.11 10.05
CA ILE A 44 -7.29 3.04 8.91
C ILE A 44 -7.31 2.24 7.60
N TRP A 45 -6.50 1.19 7.49
CA TRP A 45 -6.48 0.33 6.32
C TRP A 45 -7.81 -0.38 6.09
N VAL A 46 -8.41 -0.98 7.11
CA VAL A 46 -9.74 -1.62 7.01
C VAL A 46 -10.80 -0.59 6.60
N GLY A 47 -10.80 0.60 7.21
CA GLY A 47 -11.72 1.68 6.85
C GLY A 47 -11.55 2.13 5.39
N PHE A 48 -10.30 2.31 4.95
CA PHE A 48 -9.98 2.73 3.59
C PHE A 48 -10.27 1.64 2.55
N LEU A 49 -10.07 0.36 2.90
CA LEU A 49 -10.45 -0.80 2.10
C LEU A 49 -11.97 -0.84 1.90
N GLY A 50 -12.73 -0.71 2.99
CA GLY A 50 -14.20 -0.68 2.94
C GLY A 50 -14.72 0.47 2.09
N TYR A 51 -14.14 1.67 2.25
CA TYR A 51 -14.48 2.83 1.43
C TYR A 51 -14.11 2.62 -0.05
N SER A 52 -12.96 2.03 -0.35
CA SER A 52 -12.52 1.72 -1.72
C SER A 52 -13.43 0.72 -2.42
N LEU A 53 -13.93 -0.29 -1.68
CA LEU A 53 -14.95 -1.24 -2.16
C LEU A 53 -16.27 -0.53 -2.46
N TYR A 54 -16.74 0.34 -1.55
CA TYR A 54 -17.95 1.13 -1.75
C TYR A 54 -17.85 2.02 -3.00
N CYS A 55 -16.74 2.73 -3.19
CA CYS A 55 -16.50 3.54 -4.37
C CYS A 55 -16.44 2.69 -5.65
N SER A 56 -15.78 1.52 -5.62
CA SER A 56 -15.68 0.62 -6.77
C SER A 56 -17.01 -0.02 -7.18
N TYR A 57 -17.94 -0.15 -6.23
CA TYR A 57 -19.29 -0.59 -6.53
C TYR A 57 -20.05 0.48 -7.34
N ARG A 58 -19.97 1.74 -6.92
CA ARG A 58 -20.68 2.87 -7.54
C ARG A 58 -20.03 3.36 -8.84
N GLU A 59 -18.71 3.40 -8.89
CA GLU A 59 -17.95 3.94 -10.01
C GLU A 59 -16.87 2.97 -10.46
N SER A 60 -16.58 2.96 -11.76
CA SER A 60 -15.43 2.20 -12.28
C SER A 60 -14.19 3.08 -12.23
N LEU A 61 -13.22 2.69 -11.41
CA LEU A 61 -11.93 3.37 -11.23
C LEU A 61 -11.30 3.80 -12.56
N VAL A 62 -11.21 2.88 -13.54
CA VAL A 62 -10.62 3.15 -14.86
C VAL A 62 -11.32 4.28 -15.61
N LYS A 63 -12.67 4.32 -15.60
CA LYS A 63 -13.40 5.40 -16.29
C LYS A 63 -13.24 6.73 -15.57
N THR A 64 -13.27 6.73 -14.24
CA THR A 64 -13.09 7.93 -13.41
C THR A 64 -11.69 8.51 -13.60
N VAL A 65 -10.65 7.68 -13.53
CA VAL A 65 -9.26 8.09 -13.80
C VAL A 65 -9.12 8.64 -15.22
N ARG A 66 -9.64 7.95 -16.24
CA ARG A 66 -9.57 8.45 -17.63
C ARG A 66 -10.22 9.83 -17.78
N ARG A 67 -11.33 10.07 -17.10
CA ARG A 67 -12.00 11.39 -17.10
C ARG A 67 -11.17 12.44 -16.36
N MET A 68 -10.60 12.08 -15.22
CA MET A 68 -9.74 12.96 -14.42
C MET A 68 -8.49 13.40 -15.21
N PHE A 69 -7.87 12.49 -15.96
CA PHE A 69 -6.68 12.78 -16.78
C PHE A 69 -6.94 13.71 -17.98
N ALA A 70 -8.19 13.95 -18.35
CA ALA A 70 -8.51 14.96 -19.36
C ALA A 70 -8.32 16.40 -18.81
N TRP A 71 -8.23 16.57 -17.49
CA TRP A 71 -8.16 17.87 -16.82
C TRP A 71 -6.73 18.12 -16.34
N HIS A 72 -6.21 19.35 -16.48
CA HIS A 72 -4.83 19.68 -16.09
C HIS A 72 -4.56 19.38 -14.60
N TRP A 73 -5.45 19.81 -13.72
CA TRP A 73 -5.37 19.51 -12.29
C TRP A 73 -5.45 18.01 -11.99
N GLY A 74 -6.29 17.27 -12.73
CA GLY A 74 -6.39 15.82 -12.57
C GLY A 74 -5.09 15.09 -12.95
N ARG A 75 -4.39 15.55 -13.99
CA ARG A 75 -3.05 15.05 -14.33
C ARG A 75 -2.02 15.37 -13.25
N GLN A 76 -2.02 16.59 -12.72
CA GLN A 76 -1.11 16.99 -11.66
C GLN A 76 -1.32 16.16 -10.39
N ILE A 77 -2.57 15.99 -9.94
CA ILE A 77 -2.91 15.14 -8.78
C ILE A 77 -2.48 13.69 -9.03
N GLY A 78 -2.68 13.17 -10.23
CA GLY A 78 -2.20 11.85 -10.60
C GLY A 78 -0.68 11.74 -10.48
N LEU A 79 0.06 12.68 -11.08
CA LEU A 79 1.52 12.69 -11.01
C LEU A 79 2.05 12.82 -9.58
N ASP A 80 1.45 13.70 -8.78
CA ASP A 80 1.80 13.88 -7.36
C ASP A 80 1.63 12.58 -6.57
N LEU A 81 0.48 11.91 -6.76
CA LEU A 81 0.23 10.60 -6.18
C LEU A 81 1.32 9.59 -6.58
N TYR A 82 1.60 9.43 -7.87
CA TYR A 82 2.58 8.43 -8.33
C TYR A 82 4.02 8.77 -7.92
N LEU A 83 4.36 10.05 -7.78
CA LEU A 83 5.66 10.46 -7.25
C LEU A 83 5.78 10.08 -5.77
N GLY A 84 4.72 10.29 -4.98
CA GLY A 84 4.63 9.79 -3.61
C GLY A 84 4.74 8.27 -3.50
N LEU A 85 4.08 7.52 -4.39
CA LEU A 85 4.18 6.06 -4.45
C LEU A 85 5.58 5.57 -4.83
N LEU A 86 6.26 6.28 -5.73
CA LEU A 86 7.66 5.99 -6.08
C LEU A 86 8.58 6.20 -4.88
N MET A 87 8.42 7.30 -4.15
CA MET A 87 9.16 7.56 -2.91
C MET A 87 8.89 6.48 -1.85
N PHE A 88 7.64 6.07 -1.69
CA PHE A 88 7.27 4.97 -0.79
C PHE A 88 7.93 3.65 -1.20
N CYS A 89 7.97 3.35 -2.49
CA CYS A 89 8.65 2.17 -3.01
C CYS A 89 10.17 2.21 -2.73
N GLY A 90 10.77 3.40 -2.77
CA GLY A 90 12.14 3.62 -2.31
C GLY A 90 12.32 3.32 -0.81
N MET A 91 11.35 3.68 0.03
CA MET A 91 11.34 3.31 1.45
C MET A 91 11.27 1.79 1.64
N ILE A 92 10.44 1.07 0.87
CA ILE A 92 10.39 -0.40 0.91
C ILE A 92 11.77 -0.98 0.58
N PHE A 93 12.42 -0.47 -0.48
CA PHE A 93 13.75 -0.92 -0.85
C PHE A 93 14.77 -0.71 0.27
N LEU A 94 14.72 0.43 0.97
CA LEU A 94 15.61 0.72 2.09
C LEU A 94 15.33 -0.18 3.31
N VAL A 95 14.07 -0.51 3.58
CA VAL A 95 13.68 -1.33 4.73
C VAL A 95 13.96 -2.82 4.49
N GLU A 96 13.64 -3.33 3.30
CA GLU A 96 13.77 -4.75 2.96
C GLU A 96 15.15 -5.10 2.38
N GLY A 97 15.93 -4.10 1.98
CA GLY A 97 17.25 -4.28 1.34
C GLY A 97 17.20 -4.96 -0.03
N SER A 98 16.01 -5.19 -0.60
CA SER A 98 15.82 -5.97 -1.82
C SER A 98 14.99 -5.22 -2.86
N LEU A 99 15.60 -4.98 -4.03
CA LEU A 99 14.92 -4.35 -5.16
C LEU A 99 13.74 -5.19 -5.65
N TRP A 100 13.87 -6.52 -5.61
CA TRP A 100 12.82 -7.43 -6.04
C TRP A 100 11.57 -7.34 -5.17
N ILE A 101 11.74 -7.23 -3.85
CA ILE A 101 10.62 -7.04 -2.93
C ILE A 101 9.95 -5.71 -3.23
N ALA A 102 10.70 -4.62 -3.34
CA ALA A 102 10.16 -3.31 -3.71
C ALA A 102 9.35 -3.35 -5.01
N LEU A 103 9.85 -4.01 -6.06
CA LEU A 103 9.13 -4.18 -7.33
C LEU A 103 7.85 -5.00 -7.20
N ILE A 104 7.85 -6.07 -6.40
CA ILE A 104 6.65 -6.88 -6.11
C ILE A 104 5.57 -6.03 -5.47
N TRP A 105 5.94 -5.14 -4.54
CA TRP A 105 5.02 -4.22 -3.89
C TRP A 105 4.60 -3.06 -4.79
N LEU A 106 5.45 -2.62 -5.72
CA LEU A 106 5.17 -1.53 -6.66
C LEU A 106 3.98 -1.85 -7.56
N VAL A 107 3.94 -3.05 -8.14
CA VAL A 107 2.91 -3.44 -9.13
C VAL A 107 1.48 -3.21 -8.61
N PRO A 108 1.05 -3.78 -7.47
CA PRO A 108 -0.28 -3.52 -6.94
C PRO A 108 -0.41 -2.10 -6.39
N THR A 109 0.67 -1.47 -5.92
CA THR A 109 0.66 -0.06 -5.50
C THR A 109 0.28 0.88 -6.63
N LEU A 110 0.74 0.63 -7.87
CA LEU A 110 0.37 1.43 -9.03
C LEU A 110 -1.12 1.34 -9.38
N ILE A 111 -1.78 0.24 -9.01
CA ILE A 111 -3.19 0.00 -9.32
C ILE A 111 -4.09 0.56 -8.20
N TYR A 112 -3.73 0.31 -6.94
CA TYR A 112 -4.55 0.61 -5.77
C TYR A 112 -4.13 1.87 -5.02
N GLY A 113 -3.10 2.56 -5.49
CA GLY A 113 -2.54 3.73 -4.85
C GLY A 113 -2.20 3.42 -3.39
N ASN A 114 -2.69 4.26 -2.48
CA ASN A 114 -2.35 4.24 -1.06
C ASN A 114 -2.83 3.01 -0.28
N LEU A 115 -3.73 2.19 -0.84
CA LEU A 115 -4.24 1.01 -0.14
C LEU A 115 -3.15 -0.02 0.16
N VAL A 116 -2.21 -0.21 -0.78
CA VAL A 116 -1.12 -1.18 -0.65
C VAL A 116 0.02 -0.66 0.25
N PRO A 117 0.51 0.58 0.09
CA PRO A 117 1.43 1.21 1.04
C PRO A 117 0.93 1.21 2.48
N LEU A 118 -0.37 1.44 2.68
CA LEU A 118 -0.94 1.45 4.03
C LEU A 118 -0.95 0.04 4.65
N PHE A 119 -1.21 -1.01 3.86
CA PHE A 119 -1.06 -2.39 4.30
C PHE A 119 0.41 -2.72 4.65
N TYR A 120 1.35 -2.30 3.79
CA TYR A 120 2.78 -2.45 4.07
C TYR A 120 3.15 -1.77 5.39
N ALA A 121 2.78 -0.51 5.57
CA ALA A 121 3.09 0.25 6.78
C ALA A 121 2.51 -0.42 8.04
N ALA A 122 1.29 -0.94 8.00
CA ALA A 122 0.68 -1.64 9.12
C ALA A 122 1.41 -2.96 9.48
N THR A 123 1.88 -3.70 8.48
CA THR A 123 2.52 -5.03 8.66
C THR A 123 4.03 -4.97 8.86
N ARG A 124 4.67 -3.85 8.50
CA ARG A 124 6.12 -3.64 8.52
C ARG A 124 6.57 -2.54 9.47
N LEU A 125 5.66 -1.94 10.24
CA LEU A 125 5.98 -0.84 11.15
C LEU A 125 7.18 -1.10 12.06
N PRO A 126 7.35 -2.30 12.67
CA PRO A 126 8.51 -2.57 13.52
C PRO A 126 9.84 -2.42 12.77
N MET A 127 9.92 -2.92 11.53
CA MET A 127 11.13 -2.79 10.70
C MET A 127 11.37 -1.35 10.24
N ILE A 128 10.31 -0.63 9.88
CA ILE A 128 10.39 0.78 9.50
C ILE A 128 10.98 1.58 10.66
N VAL A 129 10.41 1.43 11.86
CA VAL A 129 10.87 2.15 13.06
C VAL A 129 12.29 1.76 13.43
N SER A 130 12.65 0.47 13.36
CA SER A 130 14.02 0.05 13.64
C SER A 130 15.03 0.66 12.66
N GLY A 131 14.67 0.78 11.37
CA GLY A 131 15.53 1.40 10.36
C GLY A 131 15.86 2.86 10.67
N PHE A 132 14.93 3.59 11.31
CA PHE A 132 15.17 4.95 11.78
C PHE A 132 15.90 5.03 13.12
N ALA A 133 15.72 4.04 14.00
CA ALA A 133 16.34 4.01 15.33
C ALA A 133 17.86 3.77 15.31
N PHE A 134 18.40 3.13 14.27
CA PHE A 134 19.86 2.94 14.11
C PHE A 134 20.57 4.13 13.42
N ALA A 135 19.83 5.16 13.01
CA ALA A 135 20.38 6.34 12.33
C ALA A 135 20.60 7.55 13.27
N GLY A 136 20.43 7.37 14.59
CA GLY A 136 20.73 8.36 15.64
C GLY A 136 21.65 7.77 16.68
#